data_AF-A0A3R9T962-F1
#
_entry.id   AF-A0A3R9T962-F1
#
_cell.length_a   1.000
_cell.length_b   1.000
_cell.length_c   1.000
_cell.angle_alpha   90.00
_cell.angle_beta   90.00
_cell.angle_gamma   90.00
#
_symmetry.space_group_name_H-M   'P 1'
#
loop_
_entity.id
_entity.type
_entity.pdbx_description
1 polymer ?
#
loop_
_entity_poly.entity_id
_entity_poly.type
_entity_poly.pdbx_seq_one_letter_code
_entity_poly.pdbx_strand_id
1 'polypeptide(L)'
;MEGIKTIGVVGVGIIGASWTALFLYKGFKVKVYDAYPIDEELFKKRIQANLSDLLALDQQTDSSHHLQDIFLNLELYNNLKDAVINVDFIQENAPERLDLKQNLYQEITSYCPE
;
A
#
# COMPACT_ATOMS: atom_id res chain seq x y z
N MET A 1 12.09 7.48 11.79
CA MET A 1 11.26 6.31 11.41
C MET A 1 11.84 5.02 11.98
N GLU A 2 12.60 5.04 13.08
CA GLU A 2 12.89 3.80 13.80
C GLU A 2 11.57 3.24 14.33
N GLY A 3 11.20 2.04 13.89
CA GLY A 3 10.01 1.32 14.36
C GLY A 3 8.99 0.91 13.29
N ILE A 4 8.88 1.65 12.18
CA ILE A 4 7.90 1.32 11.12
C ILE A 4 8.42 0.14 10.30
N LYS A 5 7.64 -0.93 10.24
CA LYS A 5 7.93 -2.15 9.45
C LYS A 5 6.77 -2.55 8.55
N THR A 6 5.53 -2.35 9.01
CA THR A 6 4.32 -2.69 8.28
C THR A 6 3.47 -1.44 8.04
N ILE A 7 3.03 -1.27 6.79
CA ILE A 7 2.23 -0.12 6.36
C ILE A 7 0.89 -0.62 5.82
N GLY A 8 -0.21 -0.03 6.30
CA GLY A 8 -1.54 -0.19 5.72
C GLY A 8 -1.76 0.86 4.63
N VAL A 9 -2.22 0.46 3.46
CA VAL A 9 -2.64 1.36 2.37
C VAL A 9 -4.12 1.17 2.11
N VAL A 10 -4.90 2.24 2.28
CA VAL A 10 -6.35 2.23 2.10
C VAL A 10 -6.69 3.00 0.82
N GLY A 11 -7.26 2.29 -0.16
CA GLY A 11 -7.49 2.79 -1.52
C GLY A 11 -6.36 2.37 -2.47
N VAL A 12 -6.70 1.60 -3.51
CA VAL A 12 -5.75 1.03 -4.51
C VAL A 12 -5.85 1.69 -5.89
N GLY A 13 -6.40 2.91 -5.92
CA GLY A 13 -6.41 3.78 -7.09
C GLY A 13 -5.00 4.18 -7.54
N ILE A 14 -4.89 5.18 -8.41
CA ILE A 14 -3.61 5.63 -8.98
C ILE A 14 -2.61 6.01 -7.87
N ILE A 15 -3.05 6.86 -6.93
CA ILE A 15 -2.22 7.34 -5.83
C ILE A 15 -1.85 6.19 -4.86
N GLY A 16 -2.80 5.32 -4.56
CA GLY A 16 -2.57 4.13 -3.72
C GLY A 16 -1.50 3.21 -4.30
N ALA A 17 -1.58 2.89 -5.60
CA ALA A 17 -0.58 2.07 -6.29
C ALA A 17 0.82 2.69 -6.28
N SER A 18 0.93 4.02 -6.36
CA SER A 18 2.22 4.72 -6.28
C SER A 18 2.82 4.65 -4.87
N TRP A 19 2.01 4.84 -3.82
CA TRP A 19 2.47 4.67 -2.44
C TRP A 19 2.86 3.23 -2.13
N THR A 20 2.04 2.26 -2.54
CA THR A 20 2.35 0.83 -2.39
C THR A 20 3.70 0.50 -3.05
N ALA A 21 3.93 0.95 -4.29
CA ALA A 21 5.21 0.74 -4.96
C ALA A 21 6.39 1.35 -4.20
N LEU A 22 6.26 2.60 -3.73
CA LEU A 22 7.32 3.26 -2.97
C LEU A 22 7.64 2.53 -1.66
N PHE A 23 6.62 2.14 -0.90
CA PHE A 23 6.81 1.43 0.37
C PHE A 23 7.44 0.06 0.17
N LEU A 24 6.98 -0.70 -0.83
CA LEU A 24 7.56 -1.98 -1.21
C LEU A 24 9.03 -1.82 -1.65
N TYR A 25 9.35 -0.81 -2.48
CA TYR A 25 10.72 -0.49 -2.90
C TYR A 25 11.63 -0.14 -1.71
N LYS A 26 11.09 0.49 -0.67
CA LYS A 26 11.83 0.79 0.58
C LYS A 26 11.92 -0.42 1.53
N GLY A 27 11.39 -1.58 1.15
CA GLY A 27 11.49 -2.82 1.92
C GLY A 27 10.46 -2.96 3.04
N PHE A 28 9.39 -2.16 3.04
CA PHE A 28 8.31 -2.30 4.01
C PHE A 28 7.37 -3.45 3.63
N LYS A 29 6.78 -4.09 4.63
CA LYS A 29 5.59 -4.93 4.44
C LYS A 29 4.39 -4.02 4.19
N VAL A 30 3.62 -4.28 3.14
CA VAL A 30 2.47 -3.45 2.75
C VAL A 30 1.20 -4.29 2.72
N LYS A 31 0.25 -3.92 3.57
CA LYS A 31 -1.11 -4.45 3.56
C LYS A 31 -2.01 -3.48 2.81
N VAL A 32 -2.87 -3.97 1.91
CA VAL A 32 -3.76 -3.09 1.14
C VAL A 32 -5.21 -3.49 1.29
N TYR A 33 -6.09 -2.49 1.21
CA TYR A 33 -7.53 -2.66 1.15
C TYR A 33 -8.14 -1.60 0.23
N ASP A 34 -9.24 -1.93 -0.44
CA ASP A 34 -10.10 -0.99 -1.16
C ASP A 34 -11.57 -1.28 -0.86
N ALA A 35 -12.41 -0.24 -0.87
CA ALA A 35 -13.85 -0.37 -0.69
C ALA A 35 -14.52 -1.13 -1.85
N TYR A 36 -13.86 -1.17 -3.01
CA TYR A 36 -14.26 -1.94 -4.18
C TYR A 36 -13.37 -3.18 -4.36
N PRO A 37 -13.88 -4.25 -5.00
CA PRO A 37 -13.06 -5.42 -5.30
C PRO A 37 -11.77 -5.04 -6.04
N ILE A 38 -10.65 -5.52 -5.51
CA ILE A 38 -9.33 -5.26 -6.09
C ILE A 38 -9.16 -6.15 -7.33
N ASP A 39 -8.98 -5.53 -8.49
CA ASP A 39 -8.41 -6.21 -9.66
C ASP A 39 -6.91 -6.38 -9.42
N GLU A 40 -6.53 -7.55 -8.89
CA GLU A 40 -5.17 -7.84 -8.45
C GLU A 40 -4.15 -7.74 -9.60
N GLU A 41 -4.50 -8.23 -10.79
CA GLU A 41 -3.64 -8.17 -11.97
C GLU A 41 -3.38 -6.72 -12.41
N LEU A 42 -4.45 -5.92 -12.50
CA LEU A 42 -4.33 -4.49 -12.83
C LEU A 42 -3.53 -3.73 -11.77
N PHE A 43 -3.76 -4.03 -10.50
CA PHE A 43 -3.09 -3.38 -9.39
C PHE A 43 -1.59 -3.70 -9.36
N LYS A 44 -1.23 -4.98 -9.47
CA LYS A 44 0.17 -5.42 -9.58
C LYS A 44 0.87 -4.82 -10.80
N LYS A 45 0.19 -4.72 -11.94
CA LYS A 45 0.73 -4.05 -13.14
C LYS A 45 1.05 -2.57 -12.89
N ARG A 46 0.19 -1.84 -12.18
CA ARG A 46 0.45 -0.42 -11.81
C ARG A 46 1.62 -0.30 -10.84
N ILE A 47 1.70 -1.17 -9.83
CA ILE A 47 2.81 -1.23 -8.90
C ILE A 47 4.11 -1.49 -9.65
N GLN A 48 4.13 -2.47 -10.56
CA GLN A 48 5.31 -2.82 -11.34
C GLN A 48 5.81 -1.65 -12.19
N ALA A 49 4.91 -0.91 -12.85
CA ALA A 49 5.29 0.29 -13.60
C ALA A 49 5.96 1.34 -12.71
N ASN A 50 5.36 1.66 -11.55
CA ASN A 50 5.93 2.60 -10.59
C ASN A 50 7.28 2.10 -10.02
N LEU A 51 7.43 0.81 -9.77
CA LEU A 51 8.70 0.21 -9.31
C LEU A 51 9.79 0.34 -10.37
N SER A 52 9.46 0.11 -11.65
CA SER A 52 10.42 0.29 -12.75
C SER A 52 10.93 1.73 -12.82
N ASP A 53 10.06 2.72 -12.63
CA ASP A 53 10.46 4.13 -12.57
C ASP A 53 11.40 4.41 -11.38
N LEU A 54 11.09 3.89 -10.19
CA LEU A 54 11.92 4.05 -9.00
C LEU A 54 13.31 3.41 -9.16
N LEU A 55 13.39 2.20 -9.73
CA LEU A 55 14.64 1.51 -9.99
C LEU A 55 15.50 2.23 -11.03
N ALA A 56 14.87 2.77 -12.07
CA ALA A 56 15.55 3.58 -13.08
C ALA A 56 16.16 4.85 -12.47
N LEU A 57 15.44 5.52 -11.56
CA LEU A 57 15.93 6.69 -10.84
C LEU A 57 17.14 6.37 -9.93
N ASP A 58 17.17 5.17 -9.36
CA ASP A 58 18.27 4.68 -8.50
C ASP A 58 19.43 4.03 -9.28
N GLN A 59 19.38 4.06 -10.62
CA GLN A 59 20.37 3.45 -11.52
C GLN A 59 20.58 1.94 -11.28
N GLN A 60 19.59 1.24 -10.73
CA GLN A 60 19.65 -0.20 -10.48
C GLN A 60 19.04 -0.99 -11.64
N THR A 61 19.88 -1.42 -12.58
CA THR A 61 19.45 -2.06 -13.84
C THR A 61 19.30 -3.59 -13.78
N ASP A 62 19.73 -4.25 -12.69
CA ASP A 62 19.84 -5.72 -12.60
C ASP A 62 18.81 -6.35 -11.65
N SER A 63 17.55 -5.87 -11.74
CA SER A 63 16.56 -5.97 -10.65
C SER A 63 15.36 -6.87 -10.95
N SER A 64 15.39 -7.70 -11.99
CA SER A 64 14.28 -8.62 -12.32
C SER A 64 14.03 -9.67 -11.23
N HIS A 65 15.10 -10.23 -10.64
CA HIS A 65 15.01 -11.09 -9.45
C HIS A 65 14.50 -10.31 -8.21
N HIS A 66 14.77 -9.00 -8.16
CA HIS A 66 14.36 -8.14 -7.06
C HIS A 66 12.85 -7.88 -7.02
N LEU A 67 12.18 -7.83 -8.18
CA LEU A 67 10.76 -7.53 -8.26
C LEU A 67 9.86 -8.61 -7.64
N GLN A 68 10.18 -9.89 -7.86
CA GLN A 68 9.40 -10.99 -7.27
C GLN A 68 9.50 -10.97 -5.74
N ASP A 69 10.71 -10.77 -5.22
CA ASP A 69 10.96 -10.67 -3.78
C ASP A 69 10.25 -9.46 -3.17
N ILE A 70 10.20 -8.33 -3.88
CA ILE A 70 9.47 -7.14 -3.45
C ILE A 70 7.97 -7.44 -3.31
N PHE A 71 7.37 -8.19 -4.24
CA PHE A 71 5.95 -8.54 -4.16
C PHE A 71 5.61 -9.52 -3.03
N LEU A 72 6.57 -10.26 -2.45
CA LEU A 72 6.34 -11.08 -1.26
C LEU A 72 5.94 -10.25 -0.04
N ASN A 73 6.26 -8.95 -0.03
CA ASN A 73 5.89 -8.02 1.01
C ASN A 73 4.49 -7.40 0.81
N LEU A 74 3.78 -7.72 -0.28
CA LEU A 74 2.45 -7.20 -0.57
C LEU A 74 1.36 -8.20 -0.14
N GLU A 75 0.44 -7.76 0.72
CA GLU A 75 -0.73 -8.52 1.16
C GLU A 75 -2.01 -7.78 0.82
N LEU A 76 -2.94 -8.44 0.12
CA LEU A 76 -4.27 -7.90 -0.23
C LEU A 76 -5.30 -8.42 0.77
N TYR A 77 -6.11 -7.52 1.30
CA TYR A 77 -7.19 -7.84 2.22
C TYR A 77 -8.55 -7.40 1.67
N ASN A 78 -9.58 -8.19 1.97
CA ASN A 78 -10.95 -7.95 1.55
C ASN A 78 -11.76 -7.09 2.54
N ASN A 79 -11.17 -6.72 3.68
CA ASN A 79 -11.79 -5.86 4.68
C ASN A 79 -10.76 -4.88 5.25
N LEU A 80 -11.26 -3.72 5.69
CA LEU A 80 -10.43 -2.64 6.20
C LEU A 80 -9.64 -3.07 7.44
N LYS A 81 -10.32 -3.73 8.40
CA LYS A 81 -9.74 -4.14 9.68
C LYS A 81 -8.44 -4.89 9.52
N ASP A 82 -8.41 -5.93 8.67
CA ASP A 82 -7.23 -6.78 8.53
C ASP A 82 -6.06 -6.05 7.86
N ALA A 83 -6.34 -5.05 7.01
CA ALA A 83 -5.34 -4.21 6.38
C ALA A 83 -4.73 -3.17 7.32
N VAL A 84 -5.44 -2.77 8.39
CA VAL A 84 -5.01 -1.70 9.30
C VAL A 84 -4.67 -2.18 10.71
N ILE A 85 -4.99 -3.41 11.07
CA ILE A 85 -4.60 -3.98 12.37
C ILE A 85 -3.11 -4.37 12.36
N ASN A 86 -2.43 -4.08 13.48
CA ASN A 86 -1.02 -4.37 13.68
C ASN A 86 -0.11 -3.78 12.57
N VAL A 87 -0.42 -2.56 12.12
CA VAL A 87 0.44 -1.78 11.22
C VAL A 87 0.99 -0.57 11.96
N ASP A 88 2.16 -0.10 11.55
CA ASP A 88 2.86 1.00 12.22
C ASP A 88 2.54 2.36 11.61
N PHE A 89 2.05 2.36 10.35
CA PHE A 89 1.64 3.56 9.62
C PHE A 89 0.51 3.22 8.65
N ILE A 90 -0.42 4.17 8.45
CA ILE A 90 -1.55 4.02 7.53
C ILE A 90 -1.55 5.18 6.55
N GLN A 91 -1.50 4.85 5.26
CA GLN A 91 -1.64 5.80 4.16
C GLN A 91 -3.03 5.66 3.54
N GLU A 92 -3.88 6.66 3.75
CA GLU A 92 -5.23 6.73 3.20
C GLU A 92 -5.23 7.47 1.84
N ASN A 93 -5.93 6.90 0.86
CA ASN A 93 -6.01 7.36 -0.53
C ASN A 93 -7.42 7.22 -1.12
N ALA A 94 -8.46 7.21 -0.29
CA ALA A 94 -9.84 7.22 -0.75
C ALA A 94 -10.18 8.57 -1.42
N PRO A 95 -11.31 8.65 -2.15
CA PRO A 95 -11.70 9.84 -2.89
C PRO A 95 -11.71 11.12 -2.05
N GLU A 96 -11.48 12.26 -2.69
CA GLU A 96 -11.45 13.58 -2.06
C GLU A 96 -12.86 14.06 -1.68
N ARG A 97 -13.43 13.41 -0.67
CA ARG A 97 -14.76 13.63 -0.12
C ARG A 97 -14.68 13.63 1.39
N LEU A 98 -15.00 14.77 1.99
CA LEU A 98 -14.83 14.99 3.44
C LEU A 98 -15.64 14.00 4.29
N ASP A 99 -16.90 13.78 3.94
CA ASP A 99 -17.81 12.86 4.64
C ASP A 99 -17.27 11.42 4.64
N LEU A 100 -16.78 10.99 3.47
CA LEU A 100 -16.18 9.67 3.30
C LEU A 100 -14.91 9.53 4.15
N LYS A 101 -13.99 10.50 4.08
CA LYS A 101 -12.73 10.45 4.83
C LYS A 101 -12.95 10.49 6.33
N GLN A 102 -13.88 11.32 6.82
CA GLN A 102 -14.20 11.37 8.25
C GLN A 102 -14.71 10.02 8.78
N ASN A 103 -15.64 9.39 8.06
CA ASN A 103 -16.15 8.06 8.43
C ASN A 103 -15.04 7.00 8.38
N LEU A 104 -14.20 7.04 7.34
CA LEU A 104 -13.09 6.12 7.19
C LEU A 104 -12.05 6.27 8.30
N TYR A 105 -11.68 7.50 8.67
CA TYR A 105 -10.75 7.73 9.78
C TYR A 105 -11.33 7.24 11.11
N GLN A 106 -12.63 7.46 11.37
CA GLN A 106 -13.28 6.93 12.58
C GLN A 106 -13.20 5.39 12.63
N GLU A 107 -13.48 4.72 11.51
CA GLU A 107 -13.39 3.27 11.43
C GLU A 107 -11.95 2.78 11.61
N ILE A 108 -10.99 3.38 10.91
CA ILE A 108 -9.55 3.04 11.04
C ILE A 108 -9.10 3.18 12.49
N THR A 109 -9.37 4.33 13.13
CA THR A 109 -8.93 4.60 14.50
C THR A 109 -9.55 3.64 15.49
N SER A 110 -10.76 3.11 15.24
CA SER A 110 -11.37 2.08 16.09
C SER A 110 -10.60 0.76 16.15
N TYR A 111 -9.69 0.52 15.19
CA TYR A 111 -8.80 -0.65 15.15
C TYR A 111 -7.37 -0.33 15.61
N CYS A 112 -7.04 0.94 15.85
CA CYS A 112 -5.74 1.35 16.34
C CYS A 112 -5.61 1.12 17.86
N PRO A 113 -4.39 0.90 18.38
CA PRO A 113 -4.14 0.89 19.82
C PRO A 113 -4.50 2.23 20.49
N GLU A 114 -4.81 2.20 21.79
CA GLU A 114 -5.00 3.41 22.63
C GLU A 114 -3.69 4.20 22.86
#